data_AF-A0A9X4ENP4-F1
#
_entry.id   AF-A0A9X4ENP4-F1
#
_cell.length_a   1.000
_cell.length_b   1.000
_cell.length_c   1.000
_cell.angle_alpha   90.00
_cell.angle_beta   90.00
_cell.angle_gamma   90.00
#
_symmetry.space_group_name_H-M   'P 1'
#
loop_
_entity.id
_entity.type
_entity.pdbx_description
1 polymer ?
#
loop_
_entity_poly.entity_id
_entity_poly.type
_entity_poly.pdbx_seq_one_letter_code
_entity_poly.pdbx_strand_id
1 'polypeptide(L)'
;MLKNTFLNLLATYSNDNNLNILLWQEVVESYSDKKRYYHTLEHLESLLFQLTPIKTEVNHWNTILFTLFYHDIIYNSLKSNNEEKSGKLASKRMKQLSVPNEIIENCYSQILATKSHKTSEDSDTNFFTDADLSILGQDWEVYTQYYKNVRKEYAIYPNMVYNSGRKKALQYFLTMKNIFKTEYFYLKFEETARINIQREIELL
;
A
#
# COMPACT_ATOMS: atom_id res chain seq x y z
N MET A 1 -9.62 -12.81 6.49
CA MET A 1 -10.52 -11.64 6.43
C MET A 1 -10.62 -11.05 5.03
N LEU A 2 -9.48 -10.86 4.33
CA LEU A 2 -9.39 -10.24 2.99
C LEU A 2 -10.35 -10.77 1.94
N LYS A 3 -10.45 -12.10 1.78
CA LYS A 3 -11.33 -12.71 0.77
C LYS A 3 -12.77 -12.23 0.89
N ASN A 4 -13.31 -12.22 2.12
CA ASN A 4 -14.69 -11.79 2.35
C ASN A 4 -14.83 -10.29 2.10
N THR A 5 -13.86 -9.47 2.53
CA THR A 5 -13.85 -8.03 2.23
C THR A 5 -13.87 -7.77 0.72
N PHE A 6 -13.03 -8.46 -0.04
CA PHE A 6 -12.94 -8.31 -1.50
C PHE A 6 -14.21 -8.78 -2.20
N LEU A 7 -14.71 -9.99 -1.88
CA LEU A 7 -15.92 -10.51 -2.52
C LEU A 7 -17.15 -9.68 -2.18
N ASN A 8 -17.27 -9.18 -0.95
CA ASN A 8 -18.35 -8.26 -0.57
C ASN A 8 -18.26 -6.92 -1.30
N LEU A 9 -17.05 -6.39 -1.50
CA LEU A 9 -16.85 -5.21 -2.35
C LEU A 9 -17.33 -5.46 -3.77
N LEU A 10 -16.90 -6.56 -4.40
CA LEU A 10 -17.27 -6.85 -5.78
C LEU A 10 -18.77 -7.11 -5.97
N ALA A 11 -19.41 -7.74 -4.99
CA ALA A 11 -20.85 -7.99 -4.99
C ALA A 11 -21.70 -6.70 -5.01
N THR A 12 -21.12 -5.52 -4.67
CA THR A 12 -21.82 -4.24 -4.80
C THR A 12 -21.90 -3.73 -6.25
N TYR A 13 -21.08 -4.26 -7.16
CA TYR A 13 -21.01 -3.81 -8.55
C TYR A 13 -21.29 -4.91 -9.58
N SER A 14 -21.08 -6.19 -9.23
CA SER A 14 -21.24 -7.32 -10.13
C SER A 14 -21.91 -8.52 -9.43
N ASN A 15 -22.96 -9.05 -10.08
CA ASN A 15 -23.62 -10.30 -9.71
C ASN A 15 -22.93 -11.54 -10.30
N ASP A 16 -21.86 -11.38 -11.08
CA ASP A 16 -21.10 -12.48 -11.64
C ASP A 16 -20.13 -13.06 -10.59
N ASN A 17 -20.62 -14.06 -9.86
CA ASN A 17 -19.83 -14.75 -8.83
C ASN A 17 -18.57 -15.42 -9.40
N ASN A 18 -18.61 -15.90 -10.64
CA ASN A 18 -17.44 -16.54 -11.25
C ASN A 18 -16.36 -15.50 -11.53
N LEU A 19 -16.72 -14.36 -12.11
CA LEU A 19 -15.80 -13.24 -12.29
C LEU A 19 -15.22 -12.78 -10.94
N ASN A 20 -16.06 -12.62 -9.91
CA ASN A 20 -15.61 -12.16 -8.60
C ASN A 20 -14.57 -13.12 -7.98
N ILE A 21 -14.78 -14.43 -8.11
CA ILE A 21 -13.83 -15.46 -7.64
C ILE A 21 -12.52 -15.42 -8.46
N LEU A 22 -12.60 -15.26 -9.78
CA LEU A 22 -11.42 -15.17 -10.65
C LEU A 22 -10.57 -13.94 -10.32
N LEU A 23 -11.19 -12.79 -10.06
CA LEU A 23 -10.47 -11.58 -9.66
C LEU A 23 -9.82 -11.71 -8.28
N TRP A 24 -10.47 -12.43 -7.34
CA TRP A 24 -9.84 -12.74 -6.06
C TRP A 24 -8.61 -13.65 -6.22
N GLN A 25 -8.69 -14.65 -7.12
CA GLN A 25 -7.55 -15.51 -7.43
C GLN A 25 -6.40 -14.72 -8.05
N GLU A 26 -6.68 -13.77 -8.97
CA GLU A 26 -5.66 -12.87 -9.54
C GLU A 26 -4.92 -12.08 -8.45
N VAL A 27 -5.66 -11.54 -7.46
CA VAL A 27 -5.05 -10.86 -6.31
C VAL A 27 -4.17 -11.85 -5.52
N VAL A 28 -4.69 -13.00 -5.11
CA VAL A 28 -3.94 -13.99 -4.33
C VAL A 28 -2.66 -14.41 -5.05
N GLU A 29 -2.74 -14.76 -6.33
CA GLU A 29 -1.59 -15.16 -7.14
C GLU A 29 -0.54 -14.05 -7.23
N SER A 30 -0.97 -12.80 -7.44
CA SER A 30 -0.08 -11.65 -7.54
C SER A 30 0.71 -11.41 -6.25
N TYR A 31 0.06 -11.48 -5.09
CA TYR A 31 0.69 -11.25 -3.78
C TYR A 31 1.37 -12.50 -3.19
N SER A 32 1.25 -13.67 -3.82
CA SER A 32 1.89 -14.92 -3.40
C SER A 32 3.17 -15.27 -4.18
N ASP A 33 3.68 -14.34 -5.02
CA ASP A 33 4.93 -14.53 -5.75
C ASP A 33 6.10 -14.76 -4.77
N LYS A 34 6.91 -15.79 -5.01
CA LYS A 34 8.03 -16.21 -4.14
C LYS A 34 9.11 -15.14 -3.94
N LYS A 35 9.14 -14.10 -4.79
CA LYS A 35 10.07 -12.98 -4.70
C LYS A 35 9.54 -11.83 -3.84
N ARG A 36 8.27 -11.87 -3.44
CA ARG A 36 7.66 -10.92 -2.50
C ARG A 36 7.82 -11.45 -1.09
N TYR A 37 8.42 -10.64 -0.23
CA TYR A 37 8.66 -10.97 1.17
C TYR A 37 7.98 -9.98 2.11
N TYR A 38 7.77 -8.75 1.65
CA TYR A 38 7.01 -7.72 2.36
C TYR A 38 5.67 -7.47 1.65
N HIS A 39 5.66 -7.32 0.32
CA HIS A 39 4.46 -6.99 -0.44
C HIS A 39 3.57 -8.22 -0.68
N THR A 40 3.11 -8.85 0.40
CA THR A 40 2.35 -10.11 0.40
C THR A 40 0.90 -9.88 0.83
N LEU A 41 0.11 -10.95 0.99
CA LEU A 41 -1.25 -10.84 1.52
C LEU A 41 -1.26 -10.30 2.97
N GLU A 42 -0.24 -10.60 3.76
CA GLU A 42 -0.07 -10.07 5.12
C GLU A 42 0.07 -8.54 5.14
N HIS A 43 0.69 -7.94 4.11
CA HIS A 43 0.72 -6.48 3.93
C HIS A 43 -0.70 -5.92 3.73
N LEU A 44 -1.51 -6.57 2.89
CA LEU A 44 -2.92 -6.18 2.71
C LEU A 44 -3.73 -6.32 4.00
N GLU A 45 -3.48 -7.36 4.80
CA GLU A 45 -4.12 -7.51 6.12
C GLU A 45 -3.73 -6.38 7.07
N SER A 46 -2.45 -6.00 7.08
CA SER A 46 -1.96 -4.88 7.88
C SER A 46 -2.65 -3.57 7.49
N LEU A 47 -2.70 -3.24 6.19
CA LEU A 47 -3.38 -2.02 5.73
C LEU A 47 -4.87 -2.04 6.08
N LEU A 48 -5.57 -3.16 5.84
CA LEU A 48 -6.98 -3.28 6.18
C LEU A 48 -7.21 -3.09 7.68
N PHE A 49 -6.33 -3.64 8.53
CA PHE A 49 -6.39 -3.47 9.97
C PHE A 49 -6.23 -2.00 10.39
N GLN A 50 -5.32 -1.25 9.76
CA GLN A 50 -5.13 0.17 10.05
C GLN A 50 -6.26 1.07 9.53
N LEU A 51 -6.85 0.73 8.39
CA LEU A 51 -7.94 1.49 7.76
C LEU A 51 -9.30 1.26 8.43
N THR A 52 -9.54 0.08 9.00
CA THR A 52 -10.85 -0.27 9.56
C THR A 52 -11.34 0.67 10.68
N PRO A 53 -10.50 1.09 11.65
CA PRO A 53 -10.90 2.02 12.71
C PRO A 53 -11.39 3.38 12.21
N ILE A 54 -10.84 3.86 11.09
CA ILE A 54 -11.17 5.18 10.52
C ILE A 54 -12.22 5.10 9.41
N LYS A 55 -12.87 3.94 9.22
CA LYS A 55 -13.85 3.75 8.14
C LYS A 55 -14.95 4.82 8.11
N THR A 56 -15.34 5.34 9.28
CA THR A 56 -16.37 6.39 9.42
C THR A 56 -15.89 7.79 9.04
N GLU A 57 -14.58 8.01 8.96
CA GLU A 57 -13.95 9.27 8.53
C GLU A 57 -13.66 9.29 7.03
N VAL A 58 -13.66 8.12 6.39
CA VAL A 58 -13.42 7.95 4.95
C VAL A 58 -14.71 8.20 4.18
N ASN A 59 -14.66 9.07 3.17
CA ASN A 59 -15.83 9.42 2.35
C ASN A 59 -16.18 8.28 1.38
N HIS A 60 -15.18 7.67 0.74
CA HIS A 60 -15.35 6.67 -0.32
C HIS A 60 -14.68 5.34 0.05
N TRP A 61 -15.26 4.64 1.03
CA TRP A 61 -14.72 3.37 1.52
C TRP A 61 -14.49 2.31 0.43
N ASN A 62 -15.39 2.22 -0.56
CA ASN A 62 -15.22 1.28 -1.65
C ASN A 62 -14.00 1.61 -2.53
N THR A 63 -13.70 2.90 -2.74
CA THR A 63 -12.48 3.35 -3.43
C THR A 63 -11.26 2.90 -2.65
N ILE A 64 -11.22 3.16 -1.33
CA ILE A 64 -10.13 2.71 -0.45
C ILE A 64 -9.90 1.20 -0.54
N LEU A 65 -10.97 0.41 -0.56
CA LEU A 65 -10.83 -1.05 -0.70
C LEU A 65 -10.29 -1.45 -2.08
N PHE A 66 -10.73 -0.82 -3.18
CA PHE A 66 -10.11 -1.09 -4.48
C PHE A 66 -8.61 -0.73 -4.48
N THR A 67 -8.26 0.45 -3.96
CA THR A 67 -6.86 0.88 -3.82
C THR A 67 -6.07 -0.11 -2.97
N LEU A 68 -6.62 -0.58 -1.84
CA LEU A 68 -6.00 -1.59 -0.97
C LEU A 68 -5.60 -2.83 -1.75
N PHE A 69 -6.51 -3.45 -2.48
CA PHE A 69 -6.21 -4.71 -3.17
C PHE A 69 -5.32 -4.51 -4.40
N TYR A 70 -5.36 -3.34 -5.03
CA TYR A 70 -4.69 -3.12 -6.31
C TYR A 70 -3.39 -2.30 -6.26
N HIS A 71 -3.06 -1.55 -5.20
CA HIS A 71 -1.91 -0.62 -5.20
C HIS A 71 -0.57 -1.27 -5.58
N ASP A 72 -0.28 -2.45 -5.03
CA ASP A 72 0.94 -3.21 -5.30
C ASP A 72 0.69 -4.53 -6.04
N ILE A 73 -0.46 -4.66 -6.72
CA ILE A 73 -0.77 -5.89 -7.44
C ILE A 73 0.29 -6.20 -8.51
N ILE A 74 0.81 -5.16 -9.18
CA ILE A 74 1.99 -5.24 -10.03
C ILE A 74 3.19 -4.75 -9.24
N TYR A 75 4.10 -5.67 -8.89
CA TYR A 75 5.30 -5.32 -8.15
C TYR A 75 6.55 -5.94 -8.78
N ASN A 76 7.54 -5.08 -9.03
CA ASN A 76 8.87 -5.47 -9.44
C ASN A 76 9.87 -4.46 -8.90
N SER A 77 10.72 -4.88 -7.95
CA SER A 77 11.70 -4.02 -7.27
C SER A 77 12.73 -3.37 -8.21
N LEU A 78 12.82 -3.82 -9.46
CA LEU A 78 13.70 -3.26 -10.50
C LEU A 78 13.03 -2.20 -11.39
N LYS A 79 11.73 -1.95 -11.20
CA LYS A 79 10.94 -1.06 -12.04
C LYS A 79 10.34 0.06 -11.21
N SER A 80 10.32 1.25 -11.79
CA SER A 80 9.76 2.47 -11.18
C SER A 80 8.35 2.79 -11.68
N ASN A 81 7.71 1.86 -12.40
CA ASN A 81 6.38 2.07 -12.99
C ASN A 81 5.34 1.06 -12.48
N ASN A 82 5.54 0.58 -11.25
CA ASN A 82 4.68 -0.43 -10.63
C ASN A 82 3.30 0.17 -10.37
N GLU A 83 3.24 1.35 -9.76
CA GLU A 83 2.03 2.08 -9.40
C GLU A 83 1.19 2.42 -10.64
N GLU A 84 1.82 2.92 -11.71
CA GLU A 84 1.11 3.21 -12.96
C GLU A 84 0.52 1.95 -13.60
N LYS A 85 1.19 0.80 -13.48
CA LYS A 85 0.71 -0.48 -14.00
C LYS A 85 -0.39 -1.09 -13.13
N SER A 86 -0.22 -1.04 -11.81
CA SER A 86 -1.20 -1.41 -10.82
C SER A 86 -2.50 -0.63 -11.01
N GLY A 87 -2.42 0.70 -11.12
CA GLY A 87 -3.58 1.55 -11.40
C GLY A 87 -4.25 1.22 -12.73
N LYS A 88 -3.49 0.95 -13.79
CA LYS A 88 -4.05 0.53 -15.09
C LYS A 88 -4.76 -0.81 -15.00
N LEU A 89 -4.20 -1.77 -14.26
CA LEU A 89 -4.85 -3.06 -14.02
C LEU A 89 -6.12 -2.89 -13.20
N ALA A 90 -6.07 -2.12 -12.11
CA ALA A 90 -7.23 -1.79 -11.27
C ALA A 90 -8.36 -1.20 -12.13
N SER A 91 -8.05 -0.17 -12.91
CA SER A 91 -9.01 0.48 -13.82
C SER A 91 -9.64 -0.50 -14.80
N LYS A 92 -8.85 -1.43 -15.35
CA LYS A 92 -9.35 -2.48 -16.25
C LYS A 92 -10.33 -3.41 -15.53
N ARG A 93 -10.00 -3.90 -14.33
CA ARG A 93 -10.86 -4.82 -13.57
C ARG A 93 -12.14 -4.13 -13.09
N MET A 94 -12.02 -2.91 -12.58
CA MET A 94 -13.16 -2.11 -12.14
C MET A 94 -14.13 -1.80 -13.29
N LYS A 95 -13.63 -1.54 -14.51
CA LYS A 95 -14.48 -1.42 -15.71
C LYS A 95 -15.22 -2.72 -16.06
N GLN A 96 -14.55 -3.87 -15.94
CA GLN A 96 -15.20 -5.18 -16.16
C GLN A 96 -16.33 -5.42 -15.16
N LEU A 97 -16.22 -4.87 -13.95
CA LEU A 97 -17.20 -4.93 -12.89
C LEU A 97 -18.28 -3.83 -12.98
N SER A 98 -18.26 -2.99 -14.02
CA SER A 98 -19.18 -1.85 -14.17
C SER A 98 -19.14 -0.85 -13.01
N VAL A 99 -17.99 -0.71 -12.35
CA VAL A 99 -17.77 0.31 -11.31
C VAL A 99 -17.87 1.71 -11.96
N PRO A 100 -18.52 2.70 -11.32
CA PRO A 100 -18.58 4.07 -11.82
C PRO A 100 -17.20 4.67 -12.11
N ASN A 101 -17.07 5.44 -13.20
CA ASN A 101 -15.79 6.02 -13.62
C ASN A 101 -15.15 6.91 -12.56
N GLU A 102 -15.93 7.66 -11.79
CA GLU A 102 -15.43 8.49 -10.69
C GLU A 102 -14.65 7.67 -9.64
N ILE A 103 -15.17 6.51 -9.24
CA ILE A 103 -14.50 5.60 -8.30
C ILE A 103 -13.22 5.03 -8.92
N ILE A 104 -13.24 4.75 -10.23
CA ILE A 104 -12.07 4.25 -10.97
C ILE A 104 -10.95 5.30 -11.00
N GLU A 105 -11.29 6.55 -11.30
CA GLU A 105 -10.35 7.66 -11.38
C GLU A 105 -9.75 7.99 -10.00
N ASN A 106 -10.57 7.95 -8.95
CA ASN A 106 -10.12 8.15 -7.57
C ASN A 106 -9.19 7.00 -7.13
N CYS A 107 -9.55 5.74 -7.40
CA CYS A 107 -8.69 4.58 -7.12
C CYS A 107 -7.34 4.68 -7.85
N TYR A 108 -7.37 5.02 -9.15
CA TYR A 108 -6.16 5.21 -9.94
C TYR A 108 -5.25 6.30 -9.33
N SER A 109 -5.84 7.43 -8.95
CA SER A 109 -5.12 8.56 -8.36
C SER A 109 -4.53 8.22 -6.99
N GLN A 110 -5.27 7.48 -6.15
CA GLN A 110 -4.79 6.99 -4.86
C GLN A 110 -3.61 6.03 -5.02
N ILE A 111 -3.67 5.10 -5.98
CA ILE A 111 -2.55 4.19 -6.28
C ILE A 111 -1.32 4.98 -6.74
N LEU A 112 -1.48 5.99 -7.60
CA LEU A 112 -0.34 6.83 -8.01
C LEU A 112 0.25 7.63 -6.86
N ALA A 113 -0.57 8.03 -5.88
CA ALA A 113 -0.11 8.81 -4.74
C ALA A 113 0.86 8.02 -3.84
N THR A 114 0.77 6.68 -3.78
CA THR A 114 1.68 5.84 -3.00
C THR A 114 3.13 5.94 -3.48
N LYS A 115 3.37 6.31 -4.74
CA LYS A 115 4.74 6.49 -5.28
C LYS A 115 5.57 7.54 -4.54
N SER A 116 4.92 8.61 -4.09
CA SER A 116 5.60 9.76 -3.47
C SER A 116 5.15 10.04 -2.05
N HIS A 117 3.99 9.52 -1.66
CA HIS A 117 3.32 9.80 -0.39
C HIS A 117 3.31 11.30 -0.06
N LYS A 118 3.09 12.17 -1.04
CA LYS A 118 2.90 13.60 -0.78
C LYS A 118 1.48 13.83 -0.29
N THR A 119 1.27 14.92 0.44
CA THR A 119 -0.06 15.36 0.84
C THR A 119 -0.93 15.61 -0.40
N SER A 120 -2.12 15.03 -0.40
CA SER A 120 -3.17 15.23 -1.39
C SER A 120 -4.22 16.21 -0.87
N GLU A 121 -4.93 16.88 -1.78
CA GLU A 121 -6.14 17.64 -1.44
C GLU A 121 -7.32 16.70 -1.12
N ASP A 122 -7.28 15.45 -1.60
CA ASP A 122 -8.24 14.41 -1.24
C ASP A 122 -7.88 13.75 0.10
N SER A 123 -8.79 13.85 1.07
CA SER A 123 -8.59 13.30 2.42
C SER A 123 -8.43 11.78 2.42
N ASP A 124 -9.20 11.08 1.57
CA ASP A 124 -9.18 9.62 1.52
C ASP A 124 -7.82 9.12 1.00
N THR A 125 -7.23 9.81 0.02
CA THR A 125 -5.85 9.56 -0.44
C THR A 125 -4.83 9.70 0.69
N ASN A 126 -4.99 10.71 1.55
CA ASN A 126 -4.10 10.87 2.71
C ASN A 126 -4.26 9.73 3.71
N PHE A 127 -5.49 9.30 4.01
CA PHE A 127 -5.73 8.12 4.86
C PHE A 127 -5.12 6.85 4.28
N PHE A 128 -5.25 6.63 2.96
CA PHE A 128 -4.66 5.46 2.32
C PHE A 128 -3.14 5.47 2.38
N THR A 129 -2.51 6.58 1.96
CA THR A 129 -1.05 6.70 1.94
C THR A 129 -0.44 6.68 3.34
N ASP A 130 -1.16 7.14 4.36
CA ASP A 130 -0.76 7.00 5.76
C ASP A 130 -0.86 5.55 6.25
N ALA A 131 -1.94 4.84 5.89
CA ALA A 131 -2.09 3.43 6.23
C ALA A 131 -0.99 2.56 5.59
N ASP A 132 -0.62 2.86 4.34
CA ASP A 132 0.46 2.21 3.61
C ASP A 132 1.83 2.44 4.28
N LEU A 133 2.06 3.65 4.81
CA LEU A 133 3.27 3.99 5.57
C LEU A 133 3.26 3.54 7.04
N SER A 134 2.16 3.01 7.54
CA SER A 134 1.98 2.69 8.98
C SER A 134 2.99 1.68 9.52
N ILE A 135 3.59 0.85 8.65
CA ILE A 135 4.68 -0.05 9.01
C ILE A 135 5.87 0.69 9.62
N LEU A 136 6.08 1.95 9.19
CA LEU A 136 7.21 2.75 9.64
C LEU A 136 7.11 3.08 11.13
N GLY A 137 5.89 3.29 11.63
CA GLY A 137 5.63 3.61 13.04
C GLY A 137 5.30 2.42 13.93
N GLN A 138 5.46 1.18 13.46
CA GLN A 138 5.28 0.00 14.31
C GLN A 138 6.41 -0.16 15.32
N ASP A 139 6.21 -1.03 16.31
CA ASP A 139 7.28 -1.40 17.25
C ASP A 139 8.53 -1.90 16.53
N TRP A 140 9.70 -1.66 17.12
CA TRP A 140 10.99 -1.92 16.49
C TRP A 140 11.16 -3.37 15.99
N GLU A 141 10.60 -4.35 16.70
CA GLU A 141 10.66 -5.75 16.28
C GLU A 141 9.91 -5.99 14.95
N VAL A 142 8.71 -5.42 14.82
CA VAL A 142 7.89 -5.49 13.60
C VAL A 142 8.59 -4.73 12.46
N TYR A 143 9.07 -3.51 12.74
CA TYR A 143 9.84 -2.72 11.79
C TYR A 143 11.10 -3.46 11.31
N THR A 144 11.77 -4.17 12.22
CA THR A 144 12.97 -4.97 11.90
C THR A 144 12.65 -6.08 10.91
N GLN A 145 11.54 -6.77 11.10
CA GLN A 145 11.10 -7.80 10.16
C GLN A 145 10.76 -7.19 8.79
N TYR A 146 10.12 -6.02 8.78
CA TYR A 146 9.82 -5.25 7.59
C TYR A 146 11.07 -4.93 6.75
N TYR A 147 12.06 -4.22 7.30
CA TYR A 147 13.19 -3.79 6.47
C TYR A 147 14.07 -4.97 6.03
N LYS A 148 14.12 -6.06 6.82
CA LYS A 148 14.76 -7.32 6.42
C LYS A 148 14.04 -7.99 5.26
N ASN A 149 12.71 -7.98 5.25
CA ASN A 149 11.92 -8.50 4.14
C ASN A 149 12.08 -7.65 2.89
N VAL A 150 12.06 -6.32 3.00
CA VAL A 150 12.39 -5.42 1.88
C VAL A 150 13.79 -5.72 1.35
N ARG A 151 14.80 -5.90 2.22
CA ARG A 151 16.16 -6.28 1.79
C ARG A 151 16.17 -7.56 0.93
N LYS A 152 15.34 -8.56 1.25
CA LYS A 152 15.23 -9.80 0.45
C LYS A 152 14.62 -9.55 -0.93
N GLU A 153 13.63 -8.66 -1.06
CA GLU A 153 13.04 -8.30 -2.36
C GLU A 153 14.02 -7.57 -3.29
N TYR A 154 15.03 -6.91 -2.70
CA TYR A 154 16.14 -6.27 -3.40
C TYR A 154 17.43 -7.12 -3.37
N ALA A 155 17.34 -8.43 -3.14
CA ALA A 155 18.50 -9.34 -3.04
C ALA A 155 19.46 -9.30 -4.23
N ILE A 156 18.95 -8.95 -5.42
CA ILE A 156 19.75 -8.79 -6.64
C ILE A 156 20.78 -7.67 -6.56
N TYR A 157 20.55 -6.64 -5.74
CA TYR A 157 21.48 -5.54 -5.56
C TYR A 157 22.53 -5.88 -4.49
N PRO A 158 23.83 -5.62 -4.76
CA PRO A 158 24.87 -5.66 -3.75
C PRO A 158 24.56 -4.70 -2.59
N ASN A 159 25.04 -5.01 -1.38
CA ASN A 159 24.77 -4.21 -0.18
C ASN A 159 25.11 -2.72 -0.36
N MET A 160 26.24 -2.38 -0.99
CA MET A 160 26.62 -0.98 -1.21
C MET A 160 25.57 -0.20 -2.02
N VAL A 161 25.01 -0.81 -3.07
CA VAL A 161 24.00 -0.20 -3.94
C VAL A 161 22.66 -0.13 -3.21
N TYR A 162 22.25 -1.22 -2.56
CA TYR A 162 21.01 -1.27 -1.80
C TYR A 162 21.01 -0.25 -0.64
N ASN A 163 22.06 -0.24 0.20
CA ASN A 163 22.15 0.62 1.37
C ASN A 163 22.10 2.10 0.98
N SER A 164 22.79 2.50 -0.10
CA SER A 164 22.73 3.88 -0.63
C SER A 164 21.30 4.25 -1.07
N GLY A 165 20.65 3.39 -1.85
CA GLY A 165 19.27 3.61 -2.30
C GLY A 165 18.25 3.64 -1.16
N ARG A 166 18.38 2.70 -0.20
CA ARG A 166 17.52 2.61 0.97
C ARG A 166 17.68 3.82 1.88
N LYS A 167 18.91 4.25 2.17
CA LYS A 167 19.17 5.49 2.93
C LYS A 167 18.51 6.70 2.27
N LYS A 168 18.60 6.82 0.93
CA LYS A 168 17.97 7.92 0.20
C LYS A 168 16.44 7.90 0.35
N ALA A 169 15.80 6.74 0.24
CA ALA A 169 14.35 6.60 0.43
C ALA A 169 13.92 6.95 1.86
N LEU A 170 14.68 6.47 2.87
CA LEU A 170 14.43 6.75 4.28
C LEU A 170 14.62 8.23 4.63
N GLN A 171 15.70 8.85 4.13
CA GLN A 171 15.97 10.28 4.31
C GLN A 171 14.88 11.16 3.68
N TYR A 172 14.30 10.73 2.54
CA TYR A 172 13.17 11.43 1.94
C TYR A 172 11.96 11.52 2.88
N PHE A 173 11.67 10.48 3.67
CA PHE A 173 10.60 10.56 4.68
C PHE A 173 10.97 11.51 5.83
N LEU A 174 12.23 11.50 6.29
CA LEU A 174 12.68 12.41 7.35
C LEU A 174 12.63 13.89 6.94
N THR A 175 12.74 14.21 5.65
CA THR A 175 12.65 15.59 5.15
C THR A 175 11.20 16.09 5.04
N MET A 176 10.21 15.20 5.11
CA MET A 176 8.81 15.62 5.17
C MET A 176 8.52 16.33 6.50
N LYS A 177 7.72 17.40 6.44
CA LYS A 177 7.22 18.08 7.66
C LYS A 177 6.50 17.07 8.56
N ASN A 178 5.58 16.31 7.99
CA ASN A 178 4.89 15.19 8.63
C ASN A 178 5.00 13.97 7.70
N ILE A 179 5.40 12.81 8.21
CA ILE A 179 5.38 11.55 7.47
C ILE A 179 3.93 11.10 7.29
N PHE A 180 3.11 11.25 8.33
CA PHE A 180 1.67 10.97 8.29
C PHE A 180 0.86 12.27 8.19
N LYS A 181 -0.10 12.30 7.26
CA LYS A 181 -0.77 13.55 6.82
C LYS A 181 -2.03 13.81 7.62
N THR A 182 -2.70 12.74 8.04
CA THR A 182 -3.93 12.78 8.83
C THR A 182 -3.60 12.77 10.32
N GLU A 183 -4.41 13.47 11.11
CA GLU A 183 -4.19 13.59 12.56
C GLU A 183 -4.17 12.21 13.24
N TYR A 184 -5.09 11.33 12.87
CA TYR A 184 -5.17 9.97 13.43
C TYR A 184 -3.85 9.19 13.27
N PHE A 185 -3.29 9.12 12.06
CA PHE A 185 -2.04 8.39 11.82
C PHE A 185 -0.82 9.14 12.36
N TYR A 186 -0.83 10.47 12.32
CA TYR A 186 0.24 11.30 12.88
C TYR A 186 0.42 11.05 14.37
N LEU A 187 -0.65 11.17 15.15
CA LEU A 187 -0.63 10.94 16.60
C LEU A 187 -0.22 9.51 16.96
N LYS A 188 -0.56 8.55 16.09
CA LYS A 188 -0.30 7.13 16.33
C LYS A 188 1.11 6.70 15.97
N PHE A 189 1.73 7.28 14.94
CA PHE A 189 2.92 6.68 14.32
C PHE A 189 4.08 7.63 14.03
N GLU A 190 3.89 8.95 14.01
CA GLU A 190 4.92 9.90 13.53
C GLU A 190 6.23 9.79 14.33
N GLU A 191 6.15 9.86 15.65
CA GLU A 191 7.33 9.84 16.51
C GLU A 191 8.10 8.52 16.36
N THR A 192 7.41 7.39 16.51
CA THR A 192 7.99 6.05 16.35
C THR A 192 8.58 5.85 14.96
N ALA A 193 7.92 6.34 13.91
CA ALA A 193 8.42 6.24 12.55
C ALA A 193 9.76 6.97 12.37
N ARG A 194 9.90 8.19 12.89
CA ARG A 194 11.15 8.93 12.81
C ARG A 194 12.28 8.23 13.56
N ILE A 195 12.01 7.69 14.74
CA ILE A 195 12.97 6.92 15.54
C ILE A 195 13.42 5.66 14.78
N ASN A 196 12.46 4.88 14.25
CA ASN A 196 12.75 3.66 13.51
C ASN A 196 13.57 3.93 12.24
N ILE A 197 13.19 4.94 11.47
CA ILE A 197 13.88 5.34 10.24
C ILE A 197 15.33 5.74 10.54
N GLN A 198 15.53 6.59 11.55
CA GLN A 198 16.87 7.03 11.95
C GLN A 198 17.73 5.84 12.38
N ARG A 199 17.16 4.93 13.17
CA ARG A 199 17.84 3.71 13.61
C ARG A 199 18.18 2.77 12.44
N GLU A 200 17.31 2.61 11.45
CA GLU A 200 17.64 1.82 10.25
C GLU A 200 18.79 2.47 9.46
N ILE A 201 18.77 3.79 9.29
CA ILE A 201 19.84 4.53 8.58
C ILE A 201 21.21 4.27 9.22
N GLU A 202 21.29 4.22 10.55
CA GLU A 202 22.53 3.95 11.30
C GLU A 202 23.03 2.50 11.15
N LEU A 203 22.14 1.56 10.84
CA LEU A 203 22.46 0.14 10.61
C LEU A 203 22.87 -0.18 9.17
N LEU A 204 22.58 0.71 8.21
CA LEU A 204 22.91 0.57 6.78
C LEU A 204 24.28 1.16 6.45
#